data_AF-A0A258LMU9-F1
#
_entry.id   AF-A0A258LMU9-F1
#
_cell.length_a   1.000
_cell.length_b   1.000
_cell.length_c   1.000
_cell.angle_alpha   90.00
_cell.angle_beta   90.00
_cell.angle_gamma   90.00
#
_symmetry.space_group_name_H-M   'P 1'
#
loop_
_entity.id
_entity.type
_entity.pdbx_description
1 polymer ?
#
loop_
_entity_poly.entity_id
_entity_poly.type
_entity_poly.pdbx_seq_one_letter_code
_entity_poly.pdbx_strand_id
1 'polypeptide(L)'
;MRALRIYVPGDAAAVACGADEVALAFAAAARSRNVDVDVVRNGSRGMLWLEPMVEVATGRGRIAYGPVLPADVGGILDAMIAEGAAHPLRIGAPDDHPFLRAQTRLTFARCGVIDPRSLDDYRAHGGYAGLARALKNPEGVVDVVTQSGLRGRGGAGFPTGIKWKTVAEAKADRKYIVCNADEGDSGTFADRMIMEGDPFVLIEGMTIAGIAVGATKGYIYVRSEYPHAIAVLNDAVAVARRGGMLGDGVAGSAFAFDIEVRVGAGAYVCGEETALLDSLEGKRGVVRAKPPLPAHKGLFGRPTVINNVLSLAAVPLIMDKGAAFYRDFGIGRSRGTMPIQLAGNIKYGGLFEVAF
;
A
#
# COMPACT_ATOMS: atom_id res chain seq x y z
N MET A 1 15.49 5.96 -30.77
CA MET A 1 16.07 6.20 -29.42
C MET A 1 15.02 5.75 -28.41
N ARG A 2 15.36 5.03 -27.35
CA ARG A 2 14.36 4.60 -26.35
C ARG A 2 13.94 5.84 -25.54
N ALA A 3 12.65 6.02 -25.30
CA ALA A 3 12.13 7.13 -24.49
C ALA A 3 12.85 7.17 -23.13
N LEU A 4 13.22 8.37 -22.69
CA LEU A 4 13.79 8.58 -21.36
C LEU A 4 12.67 8.45 -20.33
N ARG A 5 12.73 7.40 -19.50
CA ARG A 5 11.72 7.17 -18.47
C ARG A 5 12.03 7.99 -17.23
N ILE A 6 11.08 8.84 -16.84
CA ILE A 6 11.16 9.78 -15.72
C ILE A 6 10.03 9.42 -14.75
N TYR A 7 10.34 9.37 -13.48
CA TYR A 7 9.40 9.06 -12.41
C TYR A 7 9.16 10.33 -11.60
N VAL A 8 7.91 10.79 -11.58
CA VAL A 8 7.48 11.96 -10.81
C VAL A 8 6.37 11.51 -9.88
N PRO A 9 6.57 11.52 -8.54
CA PRO A 9 5.61 10.94 -7.63
C PRO A 9 4.18 11.50 -7.77
N GLY A 10 3.19 10.62 -7.70
CA GLY A 10 1.76 10.93 -7.66
C GLY A 10 1.13 10.80 -6.26
N ASP A 11 1.94 10.53 -5.24
CA ASP A 11 1.52 10.54 -3.83
C ASP A 11 1.05 11.94 -3.41
N ALA A 12 0.02 12.01 -2.59
CA ALA A 12 -0.58 13.27 -2.15
C ALA A 12 0.42 14.23 -1.48
N ALA A 13 1.44 13.72 -0.78
CA ALA A 13 2.49 14.56 -0.19
C ALA A 13 3.37 15.21 -1.26
N ALA A 14 3.67 14.49 -2.35
CA ALA A 14 4.44 15.06 -3.47
C ALA A 14 3.59 16.03 -4.29
N VAL A 15 2.32 15.70 -4.53
CA VAL A 15 1.36 16.58 -5.20
C VAL A 15 1.20 17.90 -4.42
N ALA A 16 1.10 17.83 -3.09
CA ALA A 16 1.04 19.02 -2.24
C ALA A 16 2.29 19.92 -2.35
N CYS A 17 3.43 19.37 -2.79
CA CYS A 17 4.69 20.09 -3.01
C CYS A 17 4.92 20.46 -4.49
N GLY A 18 3.93 20.28 -5.38
CA GLY A 18 3.99 20.72 -6.77
C GLY A 18 4.42 19.65 -7.79
N ALA A 19 4.27 18.36 -7.45
CA ALA A 19 4.69 17.27 -8.34
C ALA A 19 3.90 17.22 -9.67
N ASP A 20 2.65 17.67 -9.70
CA ASP A 20 1.85 17.73 -10.94
C ASP A 20 2.42 18.77 -11.91
N GLU A 21 2.80 19.95 -11.42
CA GLU A 21 3.44 20.99 -12.18
C GLU A 21 4.82 20.54 -12.69
N VAL A 22 5.58 19.81 -11.87
CA VAL A 22 6.86 19.22 -12.27
C VAL A 22 6.67 18.20 -13.41
N ALA A 23 5.67 17.30 -13.31
CA ALA A 23 5.37 16.34 -14.36
C ALA A 23 5.00 17.02 -15.70
N LEU A 24 4.15 18.06 -15.64
CA LEU A 24 3.79 18.86 -16.81
C LEU A 24 5.00 19.60 -17.40
N ALA A 25 5.87 20.15 -16.56
CA ALA A 25 7.09 20.82 -16.99
C ALA A 25 8.06 19.87 -17.70
N PHE A 26 8.18 18.61 -17.28
CA PHE A 26 8.99 17.61 -17.98
C PHE A 26 8.45 17.34 -19.39
N ALA A 27 7.14 17.14 -19.50
CA ALA A 27 6.51 16.92 -20.80
C ALA A 27 6.72 18.13 -21.74
N ALA A 28 6.64 19.36 -21.22
CA ALA A 28 6.88 20.57 -21.99
C ALA A 28 8.36 20.74 -22.40
N ALA A 29 9.29 20.55 -21.47
CA ALA A 29 10.73 20.69 -21.70
C ALA A 29 11.27 19.63 -22.68
N ALA A 30 10.70 18.42 -22.65
CA ALA A 30 11.03 17.35 -23.59
C ALA A 30 10.63 17.71 -25.03
N ARG A 31 9.42 18.25 -25.23
CA ARG A 31 8.94 18.73 -26.54
C ARG A 31 9.85 19.80 -27.11
N SER A 32 10.29 20.77 -26.29
CA SER A 32 11.17 21.86 -26.77
C SER A 32 12.57 21.38 -27.15
N ARG A 33 13.00 20.23 -26.62
CA ARG A 33 14.32 19.62 -26.88
C ARG A 33 14.28 18.49 -27.91
N ASN A 34 13.11 18.17 -28.46
CA ASN A 34 12.89 17.04 -29.34
C ASN A 34 13.38 15.71 -28.72
N VAL A 35 13.13 15.52 -27.41
CA VAL A 35 13.45 14.31 -26.66
C VAL A 35 12.16 13.58 -26.32
N ASP A 36 12.16 12.27 -26.54
CA ASP A 36 11.05 11.41 -26.15
C ASP A 36 11.16 11.05 -24.66
N VAL A 37 10.10 11.33 -23.89
CA VAL A 37 10.06 11.06 -22.44
C VAL A 37 8.80 10.30 -22.08
N ASP A 38 8.96 9.33 -21.18
CA ASP A 38 7.87 8.57 -20.57
C ASP A 38 7.79 8.98 -19.09
N VAL A 39 6.79 9.79 -18.73
CA VAL A 39 6.60 10.30 -17.37
C VAL A 39 5.68 9.36 -16.59
N VAL A 40 6.27 8.54 -15.73
CA VAL A 40 5.58 7.62 -14.85
C VAL A 40 5.21 8.32 -13.55
N ARG A 41 3.95 8.19 -13.12
CA ARG A 41 3.47 8.72 -11.83
C ARG A 41 3.57 7.67 -10.73
N ASN A 42 4.79 7.39 -10.27
CA ASN A 42 5.05 6.42 -9.21
C ASN A 42 4.52 6.87 -7.83
N GLY A 43 4.50 5.98 -6.84
CA GLY A 43 4.32 6.40 -5.44
C GLY A 43 5.47 7.26 -4.91
N SER A 44 5.41 7.66 -3.64
CA SER A 44 6.56 8.28 -2.96
C SER A 44 7.50 7.21 -2.38
N ARG A 45 8.81 7.49 -2.42
CA ARG A 45 9.82 6.70 -1.69
C ARG A 45 9.75 6.89 -0.17
N GLY A 46 9.05 7.93 0.31
CA GLY A 46 8.87 8.22 1.73
C GLY A 46 9.93 9.13 2.35
N MET A 47 10.77 9.79 1.54
CA MET A 47 11.69 10.83 2.01
C MET A 47 11.07 12.21 1.78
N LEU A 48 10.08 12.58 2.61
CA LEU A 48 9.17 13.69 2.31
C LEU A 48 9.85 15.07 2.24
N TRP A 49 11.03 15.24 2.85
CA TRP A 49 11.80 16.49 2.72
C TRP A 49 12.47 16.67 1.34
N LEU A 50 12.46 15.63 0.50
CA LEU A 50 12.98 15.65 -0.87
C LEU A 50 11.86 15.71 -1.91
N GLU A 51 10.58 15.70 -1.50
CA GLU A 51 9.47 15.73 -2.44
C GLU A 51 9.25 17.15 -3.01
N PRO A 52 8.96 17.33 -4.32
CA PRO A 52 8.89 16.29 -5.35
C PRO A 52 10.27 15.70 -5.68
N MET A 53 10.44 14.39 -5.46
CA MET A 53 11.69 13.69 -5.71
C MET A 53 11.59 12.96 -7.04
N VAL A 54 12.24 13.51 -8.05
CA VAL A 54 12.21 12.98 -9.42
C VAL A 54 13.28 11.93 -9.59
N GLU A 55 12.94 10.79 -10.17
CA GLU A 55 13.93 9.79 -10.57
C GLU A 55 13.99 9.67 -12.09
N VAL A 56 15.19 9.52 -12.65
CA VAL A 56 15.38 9.30 -14.09
C VAL A 56 16.05 7.95 -14.30
N ALA A 57 15.46 7.11 -15.16
CA ALA A 57 16.05 5.82 -15.53
C ALA A 57 17.31 6.00 -16.39
N THR A 58 18.37 5.30 -16.02
CA THR A 58 19.62 5.23 -16.79
C THR A 58 20.02 3.77 -17.01
N GLY A 59 21.05 3.53 -17.83
CA GLY A 59 21.62 2.18 -18.00
C GLY A 59 22.23 1.59 -16.71
N ARG A 60 22.44 2.38 -15.66
CA ARG A 60 23.01 1.96 -14.38
C ARG A 60 21.98 1.95 -13.23
N GLY A 61 20.69 2.07 -13.54
CA GLY A 61 19.63 2.23 -12.55
C GLY A 61 19.06 3.65 -12.54
N ARG A 62 18.23 3.95 -11.52
CA ARG A 62 17.59 5.26 -11.41
C ARG A 62 18.51 6.25 -10.69
N ILE A 63 18.47 7.51 -11.11
CA ILE A 63 19.13 8.63 -10.42
C ILE A 63 18.09 9.62 -9.94
N ALA A 64 18.12 9.96 -8.65
CA ALA A 64 17.18 10.85 -8.00
C ALA A 64 17.67 12.31 -7.95
N TYR A 65 16.70 13.22 -7.98
CA TYR A 65 16.83 14.66 -7.83
C TYR A 65 15.75 15.16 -6.87
N GLY A 66 16.08 16.07 -5.96
CA GLY A 66 15.05 16.63 -5.09
C GLY A 66 15.56 17.65 -4.06
N PRO A 67 14.67 18.49 -3.52
CA PRO A 67 13.29 18.71 -3.99
C PRO A 67 13.29 19.50 -5.31
N VAL A 68 12.50 19.05 -6.30
CA VAL A 68 12.46 19.64 -7.66
C VAL A 68 11.32 20.63 -7.80
N LEU A 69 11.59 21.82 -8.32
CA LEU A 69 10.59 22.79 -8.76
C LEU A 69 10.45 22.77 -10.29
N PRO A 70 9.34 23.28 -10.86
CA PRO A 70 9.17 23.36 -12.32
C PRO A 70 10.31 24.08 -13.05
N ALA A 71 10.96 25.06 -12.40
CA ALA A 71 12.08 25.82 -12.96
C ALA A 71 13.37 24.97 -13.12
N ASP A 72 13.54 23.92 -12.31
CA ASP A 72 14.74 23.08 -12.32
C ASP A 72 14.70 22.02 -13.43
N VAL A 73 13.50 21.73 -13.96
CA VAL A 73 13.25 20.64 -14.90
C VAL A 73 14.11 20.71 -16.16
N GLY A 74 14.31 21.91 -16.72
CA GLY A 74 15.15 22.10 -17.88
C GLY A 74 16.60 21.66 -17.62
N GLY A 75 17.18 22.11 -16.49
CA GLY A 75 18.54 21.79 -16.11
C GLY A 75 18.73 20.30 -15.78
N ILE A 76 17.74 19.65 -15.17
CA ILE A 76 17.76 18.21 -14.93
C ILE A 76 17.74 17.46 -16.27
N LEU A 77 16.85 17.82 -17.18
CA LEU A 77 16.75 17.16 -18.49
C LEU A 77 18.04 17.32 -19.30
N ASP A 78 18.63 18.52 -19.30
CA ASP A 78 19.92 18.79 -19.95
C ASP A 78 21.04 17.94 -19.35
N ALA A 79 21.10 17.82 -18.02
CA ALA A 79 22.09 16.99 -17.35
C ALA A 79 21.96 15.49 -17.68
N MET A 80 20.73 15.01 -17.92
CA MET A 80 20.44 13.62 -18.26
C MET A 80 20.75 13.29 -19.72
N ILE A 81 20.50 14.23 -20.64
CA ILE A 81 20.93 14.12 -22.04
C ILE A 81 22.45 14.06 -22.12
N ALA A 82 23.14 14.85 -21.29
CA ALA A 82 24.60 14.83 -21.18
C ALA A 82 25.17 13.65 -20.35
N GLU A 83 24.38 12.58 -20.16
CA GLU A 83 24.77 11.33 -19.49
C GLU A 83 25.35 11.50 -18.06
N GLY A 84 24.67 12.27 -17.23
CA GLY A 84 24.98 12.33 -15.79
C GLY A 84 25.86 13.52 -15.41
N ALA A 85 25.74 14.62 -16.14
CA ALA A 85 26.31 15.89 -15.72
C ALA A 85 25.83 16.26 -14.31
N ALA A 86 26.66 17.03 -13.61
CA ALA A 86 26.33 17.51 -12.27
C ALA A 86 25.09 18.41 -12.31
N HIS A 87 24.19 18.21 -11.36
CA HIS A 87 23.06 19.10 -11.11
C HIS A 87 23.02 19.38 -9.59
N PRO A 88 22.75 20.61 -9.13
CA PRO A 88 22.74 20.93 -7.69
C PRO A 88 21.79 20.06 -6.87
N LEU A 89 20.66 19.66 -7.47
CA LEU A 89 19.65 18.80 -6.84
C LEU A 89 19.95 17.29 -6.94
N ARG A 90 21.08 16.88 -7.54
CA ARG A 90 21.39 15.47 -7.75
C ARG A 90 21.64 14.78 -6.40
N ILE A 91 20.88 13.72 -6.13
CA ILE A 91 21.01 12.89 -4.93
C ILE A 91 21.88 11.66 -5.22
N GLY A 92 21.77 11.09 -6.43
CA GLY A 92 22.44 9.84 -6.81
C GLY A 92 21.45 8.67 -6.93
N ALA A 93 21.93 7.44 -6.78
CA ALA A 93 21.03 6.29 -6.77
C ALA A 93 20.15 6.36 -5.50
N PRO A 94 18.81 6.33 -5.62
CA PRO A 94 17.93 6.50 -4.47
C PRO A 94 18.14 5.41 -3.41
N ASP A 95 18.35 4.17 -3.84
CA ASP A 95 18.52 3.03 -2.93
C ASP A 95 19.85 3.07 -2.14
N ASP A 96 20.84 3.86 -2.60
CA ASP A 96 22.10 4.10 -1.89
C ASP A 96 21.97 5.24 -0.86
N HIS A 97 20.90 6.04 -0.91
CA HIS A 97 20.70 7.12 0.05
C HIS A 97 20.61 6.54 1.48
N PRO A 98 21.39 7.04 2.46
CA PRO A 98 21.48 6.42 3.79
C PRO A 98 20.14 6.18 4.49
N PHE A 99 19.17 7.08 4.29
CA PHE A 99 17.83 6.95 4.85
C PHE A 99 17.03 5.77 4.30
N LEU A 100 17.20 5.42 3.01
CA LEU A 100 16.53 4.27 2.40
C LEU A 100 17.34 2.99 2.65
N ARG A 101 18.66 3.06 2.49
CA ARG A 101 19.57 1.91 2.66
C ARG A 101 19.50 1.30 4.07
N ALA A 102 19.23 2.11 5.09
CA ALA A 102 19.13 1.66 6.47
C ALA A 102 17.78 1.01 6.84
N GLN A 103 16.81 0.97 5.92
CA GLN A 103 15.49 0.39 6.17
C GLN A 103 15.44 -1.11 5.88
N THR A 104 14.49 -1.78 6.53
CA THR A 104 14.08 -3.15 6.23
C THR A 104 12.71 -3.10 5.57
N ARG A 105 12.64 -2.67 4.30
CA ARG A 105 11.37 -2.50 3.58
C ARG A 105 10.78 -3.85 3.15
N LEU A 106 10.01 -4.47 4.04
CA LEU A 106 9.27 -5.70 3.76
C LEU A 106 7.92 -5.39 3.12
N THR A 107 7.14 -4.51 3.76
CA THR A 107 5.79 -4.15 3.32
C THR A 107 5.85 -3.05 2.25
N PHE A 108 6.77 -2.09 2.39
CA PHE A 108 6.94 -0.95 1.49
C PHE A 108 7.94 -1.20 0.36
N ALA A 109 8.26 -2.46 0.05
CA ALA A 109 9.28 -2.82 -0.94
C ALA A 109 9.07 -2.17 -2.32
N ARG A 110 7.82 -1.93 -2.72
CA ARG A 110 7.46 -1.35 -4.04
C ARG A 110 7.02 0.12 -3.97
N CYS A 111 6.68 0.66 -2.80
CA CYS A 111 6.26 2.05 -2.68
C CYS A 111 7.39 3.00 -3.15
N GLY A 112 7.08 3.79 -4.16
CA GLY A 112 8.02 4.69 -4.83
C GLY A 112 8.80 4.08 -5.99
N VAL A 113 8.69 2.77 -6.21
CA VAL A 113 9.38 2.05 -7.29
C VAL A 113 8.47 1.89 -8.50
N ILE A 114 7.24 1.43 -8.29
CA ILE A 114 6.29 1.06 -9.36
C ILE A 114 5.37 2.21 -9.76
N ASP A 115 4.76 2.10 -10.95
CA ASP A 115 3.48 2.77 -11.22
C ASP A 115 2.36 2.07 -10.41
N PRO A 116 1.70 2.76 -9.46
CA PRO A 116 0.66 2.17 -8.62
C PRO A 116 -0.59 1.72 -9.39
N ARG A 117 -0.76 2.13 -10.66
CA ARG A 117 -1.88 1.73 -11.54
C ARG A 117 -1.52 0.59 -12.49
N SER A 118 -0.24 0.20 -12.54
CA SER A 118 0.26 -0.85 -13.44
C SER A 118 0.27 -2.22 -12.76
N LEU A 119 -0.64 -3.09 -13.22
CA LEU A 119 -0.65 -4.49 -12.80
C LEU A 119 0.63 -5.23 -13.22
N ASP A 120 1.21 -4.84 -14.35
CA ASP A 120 2.43 -5.44 -14.88
C ASP A 120 3.66 -5.04 -14.06
N ASP A 121 3.75 -3.78 -13.62
CA ASP A 121 4.81 -3.35 -12.70
C ASP A 121 4.69 -4.10 -11.38
N TYR A 122 3.47 -4.24 -10.83
CA TYR A 122 3.25 -4.99 -9.60
C TYR A 122 3.76 -6.44 -9.72
N ARG A 123 3.39 -7.15 -10.80
CA ARG A 123 3.84 -8.52 -11.09
C ARG A 123 5.35 -8.61 -11.31
N ALA A 124 5.94 -7.68 -12.06
CA ALA A 124 7.37 -7.64 -12.31
C ALA A 124 8.20 -7.50 -11.02
N HIS A 125 7.61 -6.96 -9.96
CA HIS A 125 8.21 -6.81 -8.64
C HIS A 125 7.68 -7.84 -7.61
N GLY A 126 7.28 -9.02 -8.09
CA GLY A 126 6.89 -10.17 -7.26
C GLY A 126 5.46 -10.15 -6.75
N GLY A 127 4.64 -9.20 -7.19
CA GLY A 127 3.21 -9.15 -6.89
C GLY A 127 2.48 -10.42 -7.32
N TYR A 128 1.49 -10.84 -6.53
CA TYR A 128 0.69 -12.06 -6.69
C TYR A 128 1.43 -13.39 -6.49
N ALA A 129 2.73 -13.39 -6.18
CA ALA A 129 3.42 -14.61 -5.77
C ALA A 129 2.83 -15.21 -4.49
N GLY A 130 2.43 -14.36 -3.53
CA GLY A 130 1.78 -14.77 -2.29
C GLY A 130 0.40 -15.37 -2.55
N LEU A 131 -0.42 -14.71 -3.36
CA LEU A 131 -1.74 -15.21 -3.76
C LEU A 131 -1.64 -16.54 -4.52
N ALA A 132 -0.69 -16.69 -5.44
CA ALA A 132 -0.49 -17.94 -6.17
C ALA A 132 -0.17 -19.11 -5.23
N ARG A 133 0.52 -18.87 -4.10
CA ARG A 133 0.76 -19.88 -3.07
C ARG A 133 -0.49 -20.13 -2.22
N ALA A 134 -1.21 -19.09 -1.85
CA ALA A 134 -2.46 -19.21 -1.10
C ALA A 134 -3.53 -20.03 -1.85
N LEU A 135 -3.64 -19.84 -3.17
CA LEU A 135 -4.57 -20.60 -4.02
C LEU A 135 -4.24 -22.10 -4.10
N LYS A 136 -2.98 -22.49 -3.91
CA LYS A 136 -2.54 -23.89 -3.93
C LYS A 136 -2.78 -24.62 -2.61
N ASN A 137 -2.81 -23.89 -1.50
CA ASN A 137 -3.02 -24.43 -0.15
C ASN A 137 -3.86 -23.43 0.68
N PRO A 138 -5.16 -23.27 0.34
CA PRO A 138 -6.04 -22.31 0.99
C PRO A 138 -6.27 -22.62 2.48
N GLU A 139 -6.36 -23.90 2.84
CA GLU A 139 -6.52 -24.37 4.22
C GLU A 139 -5.32 -24.04 5.12
N GLY A 140 -4.11 -23.99 4.56
CA GLY A 140 -2.88 -23.68 5.28
C GLY A 140 -2.63 -22.18 5.51
N VAL A 141 -3.41 -21.29 4.89
CA VAL A 141 -3.14 -19.83 4.95
C VAL A 141 -3.20 -19.30 6.39
N VAL A 142 -4.21 -19.70 7.16
CA VAL A 142 -4.39 -19.25 8.56
C VAL A 142 -3.20 -19.69 9.41
N ASP A 143 -2.67 -20.88 9.20
CA ASP A 143 -1.52 -21.40 9.93
C ASP A 143 -0.24 -20.65 9.57
N VAL A 144 0.01 -20.37 8.30
CA VAL A 144 1.17 -19.58 7.86
C VAL A 144 1.13 -18.16 8.48
N VAL A 145 -0.03 -17.50 8.46
CA VAL A 145 -0.19 -16.16 9.07
C VAL A 145 -0.07 -16.22 10.60
N THR A 146 -0.49 -17.30 11.24
CA THR A 146 -0.31 -17.50 12.69
C THR A 146 1.17 -17.70 13.03
N GLN A 147 1.86 -18.56 12.30
CA GLN A 147 3.27 -18.91 12.53
C GLN A 147 4.24 -17.76 12.22
N SER A 148 3.84 -16.80 11.37
CA SER A 148 4.64 -15.61 11.09
C SER A 148 4.74 -14.67 12.29
N GLY A 149 3.84 -14.81 13.27
CA GLY A 149 3.75 -13.91 14.41
C GLY A 149 3.20 -12.52 14.05
N LEU A 150 2.53 -12.37 12.90
CA LEU A 150 1.88 -11.12 12.52
C LEU A 150 0.83 -10.71 13.56
N ARG A 151 0.89 -9.43 13.95
CA ARG A 151 -0.05 -8.80 14.88
C ARG A 151 -0.70 -7.60 14.21
N GLY A 152 -1.90 -7.26 14.65
CA GLY A 152 -2.65 -6.12 14.13
C GLY A 152 -1.86 -4.82 14.23
N ARG A 153 -1.67 -4.16 13.09
CA ARG A 153 -0.86 -2.93 12.96
C ARG A 153 -1.63 -1.64 13.23
N GLY A 154 -2.95 -1.71 13.44
CA GLY A 154 -3.77 -0.58 13.89
C GLY A 154 -3.72 -0.32 15.40
N GLY A 155 -2.57 -0.52 16.05
CA GLY A 155 -2.35 -0.22 17.47
C GLY A 155 -2.61 -1.37 18.46
N ALA A 156 -3.76 -2.05 18.41
CA ALA A 156 -4.15 -3.04 19.44
C ALA A 156 -3.27 -4.30 19.51
N GLY A 157 -2.49 -4.60 18.46
CA GLY A 157 -1.52 -5.69 18.48
C GLY A 157 -2.13 -7.09 18.69
N PHE A 158 -3.39 -7.33 18.34
CA PHE A 158 -3.99 -8.66 18.44
C PHE A 158 -3.40 -9.60 17.37
N PRO A 159 -3.06 -10.88 17.67
CA PRO A 159 -2.50 -11.80 16.67
C PRO A 159 -3.44 -12.02 15.48
N THR A 160 -2.97 -11.73 14.28
CA THR A 160 -3.82 -11.73 13.06
C THR A 160 -4.31 -13.12 12.73
N GLY A 161 -3.46 -14.14 12.80
CA GLY A 161 -3.83 -15.52 12.52
C GLY A 161 -4.90 -16.08 13.47
N ILE A 162 -4.86 -15.71 14.76
CA ILE A 162 -5.91 -16.09 15.72
C ILE A 162 -7.25 -15.47 15.34
N LYS A 163 -7.26 -14.18 14.97
CA LYS A 163 -8.47 -13.48 14.51
C LYS A 163 -9.07 -14.18 13.29
N TRP A 164 -8.23 -14.57 12.33
CA TRP A 164 -8.68 -15.26 11.12
C TRP A 164 -9.21 -16.66 11.42
N LYS A 165 -8.54 -17.41 12.30
CA LYS A 165 -9.01 -18.72 12.75
C LYS A 165 -10.43 -18.66 13.31
N THR A 166 -10.72 -17.68 14.18
CA THR A 166 -12.08 -17.49 14.73
C THR A 166 -13.14 -17.27 13.64
N VAL A 167 -12.82 -16.49 12.60
CA VAL A 167 -13.75 -16.24 11.49
C VAL A 167 -13.87 -17.47 10.57
N ALA A 168 -12.77 -18.19 10.33
CA ALA A 168 -12.75 -19.41 9.53
C ALA A 168 -13.63 -20.50 10.16
N GLU A 169 -13.54 -20.70 11.47
CA GLU A 169 -14.32 -21.69 12.23
C GLU A 169 -15.80 -21.32 12.42
N ALA A 170 -16.15 -20.03 12.27
CA ALA A 170 -17.53 -19.58 12.40
C ALA A 170 -18.41 -20.11 11.25
N LYS A 171 -19.53 -20.75 11.60
CA LYS A 171 -20.53 -21.23 10.64
C LYS A 171 -21.45 -20.09 10.22
N ALA A 172 -21.40 -19.71 8.94
CA ALA A 172 -22.29 -18.72 8.34
C ALA A 172 -22.43 -18.96 6.83
N ASP A 173 -23.55 -18.53 6.27
CA ASP A 173 -23.82 -18.47 4.82
C ASP A 173 -22.94 -17.45 4.10
N ARG A 174 -22.50 -16.40 4.81
CA ARG A 174 -21.65 -15.34 4.29
C ARG A 174 -20.65 -14.88 5.34
N LYS A 175 -19.47 -14.49 4.89
CA LYS A 175 -18.40 -13.88 5.69
C LYS A 175 -17.82 -12.68 4.94
N TYR A 176 -17.21 -11.76 5.66
CA TYR A 176 -16.67 -10.53 5.09
C TYR A 176 -15.22 -10.28 5.50
N ILE A 177 -14.48 -9.61 4.59
CA ILE A 177 -13.22 -8.97 4.91
C ILE A 177 -13.45 -7.45 4.95
N VAL A 178 -13.01 -6.80 6.02
CA VAL A 178 -13.07 -5.35 6.15
C VAL A 178 -11.66 -4.85 6.41
N CYS A 179 -11.18 -4.00 5.51
CA CYS A 179 -9.99 -3.21 5.71
C CYS A 179 -10.37 -1.89 6.37
N ASN A 180 -9.81 -1.64 7.55
CA ASN A 180 -9.89 -0.36 8.23
C ASN A 180 -8.76 0.55 7.73
N ALA A 181 -9.14 1.55 6.93
CA ALA A 181 -8.27 2.56 6.35
C ALA A 181 -8.72 3.98 6.75
N ASP A 182 -9.25 4.12 7.97
CA ASP A 182 -9.67 5.41 8.51
C ASP A 182 -8.49 6.29 8.94
N GLU A 183 -7.31 5.70 9.24
CA GLU A 183 -6.02 6.34 9.62
C GLU A 183 -6.20 7.77 10.19
N GLY A 184 -7.01 7.87 11.25
CA GLY A 184 -7.48 9.15 11.77
C GLY A 184 -6.48 9.85 12.70
N ASP A 185 -5.47 9.12 13.16
CA ASP A 185 -4.46 9.63 14.08
C ASP A 185 -3.55 10.68 13.40
N SER A 186 -3.24 11.75 14.12
CA SER A 186 -2.27 12.73 13.61
C SER A 186 -0.87 12.13 13.56
N GLY A 187 -0.14 12.40 12.49
CA GLY A 187 1.24 11.93 12.32
C GLY A 187 1.35 10.56 11.66
N THR A 188 0.23 9.91 11.34
CA THR A 188 0.19 8.67 10.58
C THR A 188 -0.15 8.94 9.11
N PHE A 189 0.45 8.15 8.22
CA PHE A 189 0.28 8.25 6.77
C PHE A 189 0.76 6.98 6.04
N ALA A 190 1.03 5.90 6.77
CA ALA A 190 1.56 4.68 6.18
C ALA A 190 0.45 3.90 5.45
N ASP A 191 -0.77 3.89 6.00
CA ASP A 191 -1.92 3.33 5.30
C ASP A 191 -2.16 4.11 4.00
N ARG A 192 -2.16 5.46 4.08
CA ARG A 192 -2.28 6.35 2.91
C ARG A 192 -1.27 6.01 1.83
N MET A 193 0.02 5.91 2.19
CA MET A 193 1.09 5.63 1.24
C MET A 193 0.97 4.25 0.58
N ILE A 194 0.45 3.23 1.27
CA ILE A 194 0.17 1.92 0.64
C ILE A 194 -0.99 2.03 -0.34
N MET A 195 -2.08 2.69 0.04
CA MET A 195 -3.25 2.85 -0.82
C MET A 195 -2.96 3.68 -2.07
N GLU A 196 -2.06 4.66 -1.98
CA GLU A 196 -1.66 5.52 -3.11
C GLU A 196 -0.50 4.94 -3.93
N GLY A 197 0.46 4.26 -3.28
CA GLY A 197 1.74 3.88 -3.90
C GLY A 197 1.92 2.39 -4.22
N ASP A 198 1.13 1.49 -3.62
CA ASP A 198 1.15 0.05 -3.91
C ASP A 198 -0.25 -0.58 -3.66
N PRO A 199 -1.34 -0.07 -4.26
CA PRO A 199 -2.70 -0.50 -3.91
C PRO A 199 -2.96 -2.00 -4.15
N PHE A 200 -2.25 -2.62 -5.11
CA PHE A 200 -2.40 -4.03 -5.42
C PHE A 200 -1.93 -4.95 -4.28
N VAL A 201 -0.99 -4.52 -3.42
CA VAL A 201 -0.59 -5.32 -2.24
C VAL A 201 -1.72 -5.43 -1.22
N LEU A 202 -2.50 -4.36 -1.06
CA LEU A 202 -3.67 -4.37 -0.19
C LEU A 202 -4.76 -5.27 -0.78
N ILE A 203 -5.03 -5.16 -2.08
CA ILE A 203 -6.00 -6.01 -2.80
C ILE A 203 -5.59 -7.48 -2.69
N GLU A 204 -4.32 -7.79 -2.92
CA GLU A 204 -3.78 -9.15 -2.78
C GLU A 204 -3.94 -9.67 -1.35
N GLY A 205 -3.56 -8.88 -0.35
CA GLY A 205 -3.69 -9.25 1.06
C GLY A 205 -5.13 -9.52 1.49
N MET A 206 -6.07 -8.69 1.04
CA MET A 206 -7.50 -8.91 1.27
C MET A 206 -8.03 -10.16 0.57
N THR A 207 -7.55 -10.43 -0.64
CA THR A 207 -7.94 -11.62 -1.41
C THR A 207 -7.45 -12.90 -0.72
N ILE A 208 -6.20 -12.91 -0.26
CA ILE A 208 -5.65 -14.02 0.53
C ILE A 208 -6.46 -14.21 1.82
N ALA A 209 -6.81 -13.12 2.51
CA ALA A 209 -7.66 -13.19 3.70
C ALA A 209 -9.05 -13.76 3.38
N GLY A 210 -9.65 -13.37 2.27
CA GLY A 210 -10.93 -13.87 1.78
C GLY A 210 -10.90 -15.38 1.56
N ILE A 211 -9.89 -15.86 0.84
CA ILE A 211 -9.64 -17.29 0.62
C ILE A 211 -9.47 -18.03 1.95
N ALA A 212 -8.67 -17.48 2.86
CA ALA A 212 -8.33 -18.13 4.13
C ALA A 212 -9.55 -18.39 5.03
N VAL A 213 -10.54 -17.50 5.01
CA VAL A 213 -11.70 -17.60 5.91
C VAL A 213 -13.00 -18.01 5.21
N GLY A 214 -12.98 -18.11 3.87
CA GLY A 214 -14.16 -18.38 3.05
C GLY A 214 -15.09 -17.17 2.89
N ALA A 215 -14.53 -15.96 2.83
CA ALA A 215 -15.28 -14.75 2.50
C ALA A 215 -15.18 -14.44 1.00
N THR A 216 -16.27 -14.00 0.39
CA THR A 216 -16.33 -13.66 -1.05
C THR A 216 -16.47 -12.16 -1.32
N LYS A 217 -16.63 -11.35 -0.27
CA LYS A 217 -16.77 -9.89 -0.38
C LYS A 217 -15.88 -9.16 0.63
N GLY A 218 -15.14 -8.19 0.14
CA GLY A 218 -14.30 -7.27 0.89
C GLY A 218 -14.81 -5.83 0.83
N TYR A 219 -14.59 -5.07 1.90
CA TYR A 219 -14.78 -3.62 1.92
C TYR A 219 -13.50 -2.94 2.39
N ILE A 220 -13.10 -1.87 1.72
CA ILE A 220 -12.07 -0.94 2.21
C ILE A 220 -12.79 0.32 2.67
N TYR A 221 -12.84 0.54 3.98
CA TYR A 221 -13.41 1.76 4.55
C TYR A 221 -12.30 2.81 4.67
N VAL A 222 -12.34 3.81 3.80
CA VAL A 222 -11.32 4.86 3.69
C VAL A 222 -11.87 6.17 4.20
N ARG A 223 -11.12 6.89 5.04
CA ARG A 223 -11.52 8.24 5.49
C ARG A 223 -11.75 9.20 4.32
N SER A 224 -12.68 10.13 4.49
CA SER A 224 -13.01 11.17 3.50
C SER A 224 -11.83 12.07 3.12
N GLU A 225 -10.87 12.24 4.03
CA GLU A 225 -9.74 13.15 3.90
C GLU A 225 -8.62 12.61 3.00
N TYR A 226 -8.75 11.36 2.50
CA TYR A 226 -7.81 10.76 1.55
C TYR A 226 -8.43 10.59 0.16
N PRO A 227 -8.80 11.67 -0.55
CA PRO A 227 -9.40 11.58 -1.89
C PRO A 227 -8.45 10.94 -2.92
N HIS A 228 -7.14 11.15 -2.79
CA HIS A 228 -6.12 10.53 -3.66
C HIS A 228 -6.10 9.00 -3.49
N ALA A 229 -6.04 8.50 -2.25
CA ALA A 229 -6.12 7.08 -1.96
C ALA A 229 -7.44 6.47 -2.48
N ILE A 230 -8.58 7.15 -2.28
CA ILE A 230 -9.88 6.69 -2.77
C ILE A 230 -9.87 6.55 -4.30
N ALA A 231 -9.34 7.55 -5.02
CA ALA A 231 -9.26 7.51 -6.47
C ALA A 231 -8.35 6.38 -6.97
N VAL A 232 -7.15 6.25 -6.39
CA VAL A 232 -6.19 5.19 -6.75
C VAL A 232 -6.75 3.81 -6.46
N LEU A 233 -7.38 3.59 -5.30
CA LEU A 233 -7.97 2.29 -4.96
C LEU A 233 -9.12 1.91 -5.89
N ASN A 234 -10.00 2.85 -6.25
CA ASN A 234 -11.09 2.55 -7.17
C ASN A 234 -10.57 2.13 -8.55
N ASP A 235 -9.54 2.83 -9.06
CA ASP A 235 -8.89 2.44 -10.31
C ASP A 235 -8.20 1.07 -10.18
N ALA A 236 -7.40 0.86 -9.12
CA ALA A 236 -6.72 -0.40 -8.88
C ALA A 236 -7.69 -1.59 -8.73
N VAL A 237 -8.83 -1.42 -8.05
CA VAL A 237 -9.88 -2.44 -7.97
C VAL A 237 -10.46 -2.73 -9.36
N ALA A 238 -10.71 -1.70 -10.17
CA ALA A 238 -11.19 -1.88 -11.54
C ALA A 238 -10.16 -2.59 -12.43
N VAL A 239 -8.88 -2.22 -12.33
CA VAL A 239 -7.76 -2.87 -13.02
C VAL A 239 -7.61 -4.33 -12.58
N ALA A 240 -7.62 -4.60 -11.28
CA ALA A 240 -7.53 -5.95 -10.73
C ALA A 240 -8.69 -6.84 -11.21
N ARG A 241 -9.92 -6.30 -11.23
CA ARG A 241 -11.09 -7.01 -11.76
C ARG A 241 -10.94 -7.32 -13.26
N ARG A 242 -10.53 -6.33 -14.08
CA ARG A 242 -10.24 -6.56 -15.51
C ARG A 242 -9.12 -7.56 -15.75
N GLY A 243 -8.12 -7.57 -14.87
CA GLY A 243 -6.98 -8.50 -14.91
C GLY A 243 -7.27 -9.88 -14.33
N GLY A 244 -8.52 -10.18 -13.97
CA GLY A 244 -8.93 -11.48 -13.41
C GLY A 244 -8.47 -11.73 -11.97
N MET A 245 -8.00 -10.70 -11.26
CA MET A 245 -7.49 -10.81 -9.89
C MET A 245 -8.56 -10.55 -8.82
N LEU A 246 -9.78 -10.18 -9.23
CA LEU A 246 -11.00 -10.06 -8.42
C LEU A 246 -12.20 -10.54 -9.25
N GLY A 247 -13.29 -10.92 -8.59
CA GLY A 247 -14.52 -11.43 -9.22
C GLY A 247 -14.78 -12.90 -8.88
N ASP A 248 -15.50 -13.59 -9.77
CA ASP A 248 -16.02 -14.96 -9.51
C ASP A 248 -14.98 -16.08 -9.65
N GLY A 249 -13.82 -15.79 -10.22
CA GLY A 249 -12.75 -16.76 -10.46
C GLY A 249 -11.37 -16.10 -10.39
N VAL A 250 -10.94 -15.74 -9.18
CA VAL A 250 -9.67 -15.05 -8.92
C VAL A 250 -8.51 -15.86 -9.51
N ALA A 251 -7.70 -15.23 -10.34
CA ALA A 251 -6.58 -15.81 -11.06
C ALA A 251 -6.93 -17.09 -11.86
N GLY A 252 -8.18 -17.20 -12.34
CA GLY A 252 -8.67 -18.39 -13.03
C GLY A 252 -8.91 -19.61 -12.12
N SER A 253 -8.96 -19.40 -10.80
CA SER A 253 -9.27 -20.43 -9.81
C SER A 253 -10.79 -20.57 -9.57
N ALA A 254 -11.18 -21.51 -8.71
CA ALA A 254 -12.55 -21.67 -8.24
C ALA A 254 -12.96 -20.69 -7.12
N PHE A 255 -12.04 -19.82 -6.66
CA PHE A 255 -12.31 -18.89 -5.57
C PHE A 255 -12.88 -17.58 -6.10
N ALA A 256 -14.01 -17.17 -5.52
CA ALA A 256 -14.61 -15.86 -5.76
C ALA A 256 -14.23 -14.88 -4.65
N PHE A 257 -13.75 -13.68 -5.02
CA PHE A 257 -13.56 -12.58 -4.09
C PHE A 257 -13.62 -11.24 -4.82
N ASP A 258 -14.43 -10.32 -4.32
CA ASP A 258 -14.55 -8.97 -4.89
C ASP A 258 -14.47 -7.90 -3.79
N ILE A 259 -14.02 -6.70 -4.15
CA ILE A 259 -13.77 -5.58 -3.22
C ILE A 259 -14.59 -4.36 -3.62
N GLU A 260 -15.06 -3.62 -2.62
CA GLU A 260 -15.67 -2.31 -2.78
C GLU A 260 -15.01 -1.29 -1.85
N VAL A 261 -14.73 -0.09 -2.38
CA VAL A 261 -14.21 1.04 -1.60
C VAL A 261 -15.39 1.83 -1.03
N ARG A 262 -15.38 2.10 0.27
CA ARG A 262 -16.38 2.90 0.97
C ARG A 262 -15.73 4.12 1.60
N VAL A 263 -16.30 5.28 1.32
CA VAL A 263 -15.79 6.56 1.82
C VAL A 263 -16.47 6.86 3.15
N GLY A 264 -15.68 7.17 4.17
CA GLY A 264 -16.15 7.65 5.46
C GLY A 264 -16.69 9.08 5.38
N ALA A 265 -17.12 9.62 6.52
CA ALA A 265 -17.77 10.93 6.60
C ALA A 265 -17.18 11.83 7.70
N GLY A 266 -15.85 11.84 7.82
CA GLY A 266 -15.11 12.76 8.71
C GLY A 266 -15.22 12.48 10.22
N ALA A 267 -15.47 11.23 10.62
CA ALA A 267 -15.63 10.86 12.03
C ALA A 267 -14.48 9.98 12.51
N TYR A 268 -13.55 10.54 13.31
CA TYR A 268 -12.41 9.82 13.91
C TYR A 268 -12.81 8.54 14.65
N VAL A 269 -13.98 8.54 15.31
CA VAL A 269 -14.49 7.35 16.02
C VAL A 269 -14.74 6.16 15.10
N CYS A 270 -14.92 6.37 13.80
CA CYS A 270 -15.05 5.29 12.81
C CYS A 270 -13.74 4.54 12.57
N GLY A 271 -12.61 4.97 13.14
CA GLY A 271 -11.42 4.14 13.27
C GLY A 271 -11.61 2.97 14.27
N GLU A 272 -12.58 3.05 15.19
CA GLU A 272 -12.96 1.94 16.06
C GLU A 272 -13.74 0.89 15.26
N GLU A 273 -13.37 -0.39 15.41
CA GLU A 273 -13.84 -1.47 14.55
C GLU A 273 -15.36 -1.65 14.50
N THR A 274 -16.11 -1.38 15.57
CA THR A 274 -17.58 -1.54 15.57
C THR A 274 -18.31 -0.29 15.09
N ALA A 275 -17.80 0.91 15.39
CA ALA A 275 -18.32 2.15 14.81
C ALA A 275 -18.12 2.17 13.29
N LEU A 276 -16.99 1.65 12.79
CA LEU A 276 -16.72 1.43 11.37
C LEU A 276 -17.79 0.55 10.73
N LEU A 277 -18.15 -0.57 11.38
CA LEU A 277 -19.20 -1.48 10.88
C LEU A 277 -20.56 -0.79 10.82
N ASP A 278 -20.94 -0.01 11.83
CA ASP A 278 -22.18 0.77 11.79
C ASP A 278 -22.18 1.76 10.62
N SER A 279 -21.06 2.44 10.37
CA SER A 279 -20.93 3.34 9.23
C SER A 279 -21.05 2.61 7.89
N LEU A 280 -20.44 1.43 7.74
CA LEU A 280 -20.57 0.59 6.54
C LEU A 280 -22.01 0.12 6.30
N GLU A 281 -22.78 -0.07 7.37
CA GLU A 281 -24.21 -0.43 7.35
C GLU A 281 -25.13 0.78 7.12
N GLY A 282 -24.59 1.99 6.92
CA GLY A 282 -25.36 3.22 6.69
C GLY A 282 -25.97 3.82 7.97
N LYS A 283 -25.47 3.41 9.14
CA LYS A 283 -25.88 3.95 10.45
C LYS A 283 -24.89 5.00 10.92
N ARG A 284 -25.24 5.69 12.02
CA ARG A 284 -24.29 6.54 12.74
C ARG A 284 -23.17 5.69 13.32
N GLY A 285 -21.91 6.12 13.19
CA GLY A 285 -20.74 5.44 13.75
C GLY A 285 -20.72 5.52 15.28
N VAL A 286 -21.46 4.64 15.94
CA VAL A 286 -21.52 4.50 17.40
C VAL A 286 -20.85 3.19 17.79
N VAL A 287 -19.98 3.22 18.79
CA VAL A 287 -19.32 2.02 19.29
C VAL A 287 -20.36 1.04 19.83
N ARG A 288 -20.31 -0.21 19.35
CA ARG A 288 -21.18 -1.29 19.82
C ARG A 288 -20.63 -1.88 21.12
N ALA A 289 -21.50 -2.31 22.01
CA ALA A 289 -21.09 -3.08 23.19
C ALA A 289 -20.40 -4.39 22.76
N LYS A 290 -19.32 -4.76 23.45
CA LYS A 290 -18.64 -6.06 23.31
C LYS A 290 -18.79 -6.82 24.63
N PRO A 291 -19.30 -8.07 24.64
CA PRO A 291 -19.65 -8.95 23.50
C PRO A 291 -20.95 -8.55 22.74
N PRO A 292 -21.16 -9.04 21.49
CA PRO A 292 -20.35 -10.04 20.76
C PRO A 292 -19.15 -9.45 19.98
N LEU A 293 -18.12 -10.28 19.76
CA LEU A 293 -16.97 -9.89 18.93
C LEU A 293 -17.35 -9.85 17.44
N PRO A 294 -16.79 -8.90 16.64
CA PRO A 294 -17.01 -8.83 15.19
C PRO A 294 -16.64 -10.11 14.44
N ALA A 295 -15.67 -10.88 14.97
CA ALA A 295 -15.28 -12.17 14.40
C ALA A 295 -16.43 -13.20 14.39
N HIS A 296 -17.44 -13.04 15.24
CA HIS A 296 -18.66 -13.85 15.24
C HIS A 296 -19.86 -13.11 14.64
N LYS A 297 -20.05 -11.84 15.01
CA LYS A 297 -21.17 -10.98 14.58
C LYS A 297 -20.67 -9.57 14.26
N GLY A 298 -20.12 -9.41 13.06
CA GLY A 298 -19.57 -8.16 12.55
C GLY A 298 -20.52 -7.47 11.57
N LEU A 299 -20.05 -7.28 10.33
CA LEU A 299 -20.77 -6.59 9.27
C LEU A 299 -22.07 -7.34 8.91
N PHE A 300 -23.21 -6.65 8.96
CA PHE A 300 -24.53 -7.25 8.76
C PHE A 300 -24.80 -8.46 9.67
N GLY A 301 -24.19 -8.48 10.86
CA GLY A 301 -24.29 -9.60 11.81
C GLY A 301 -23.58 -10.89 11.38
N ARG A 302 -22.71 -10.84 10.36
CA ARG A 302 -21.96 -12.00 9.85
C ARG A 302 -20.52 -12.04 10.39
N PRO A 303 -19.87 -13.22 10.48
CA PRO A 303 -18.47 -13.33 10.82
C PRO A 303 -17.60 -12.45 9.90
N THR A 304 -16.82 -11.56 10.50
CA THR A 304 -16.08 -10.55 9.75
C THR A 304 -14.64 -10.45 10.24
N VAL A 305 -13.69 -10.56 9.31
CA VAL A 305 -12.31 -10.18 9.54
C VAL A 305 -12.22 -8.67 9.44
N ILE A 306 -11.74 -8.00 10.50
CA ILE A 306 -11.41 -6.57 10.47
C ILE A 306 -9.92 -6.42 10.72
N ASN A 307 -9.20 -5.87 9.76
CA ASN A 307 -7.77 -5.62 9.85
C ASN A 307 -7.41 -4.24 9.29
N ASN A 308 -6.40 -3.60 9.88
CA ASN A 308 -5.80 -2.38 9.34
C ASN A 308 -5.05 -2.67 8.01
N VAL A 309 -4.90 -1.64 7.16
CA VAL A 309 -4.21 -1.71 5.85
C VAL A 309 -2.86 -2.41 5.94
N LEU A 310 -1.95 -1.98 6.82
CA LEU A 310 -0.61 -2.57 6.96
C LEU A 310 -0.64 -4.03 7.43
N SER A 311 -1.68 -4.42 8.17
CA SER A 311 -1.85 -5.82 8.57
C SER A 311 -2.15 -6.71 7.36
N LEU A 312 -2.98 -6.23 6.44
CA LEU A 312 -3.33 -6.94 5.21
C LEU A 312 -2.19 -6.87 4.18
N ALA A 313 -1.53 -5.72 4.06
CA ALA A 313 -0.40 -5.50 3.14
C ALA A 313 0.84 -6.36 3.46
N ALA A 314 1.00 -6.81 4.72
CA ALA A 314 2.07 -7.74 5.09
C ALA A 314 1.81 -9.19 4.62
N VAL A 315 0.54 -9.57 4.39
CA VAL A 315 0.14 -10.95 4.10
C VAL A 315 0.75 -11.49 2.80
N PRO A 316 0.76 -10.75 1.66
CA PRO A 316 1.37 -11.24 0.43
C PRO A 316 2.82 -11.69 0.59
N LEU A 317 3.65 -10.90 1.28
CA LEU A 317 5.04 -11.24 1.53
C LEU A 317 5.17 -12.47 2.44
N ILE A 318 4.36 -12.55 3.50
CA ILE A 318 4.34 -13.71 4.41
C ILE A 318 4.00 -14.98 3.63
N MET A 319 3.05 -14.91 2.69
CA MET A 319 2.69 -16.04 1.86
C MET A 319 3.79 -16.38 0.85
N ASP A 320 4.44 -15.39 0.24
CA ASP A 320 5.52 -15.63 -0.73
C ASP A 320 6.78 -16.22 -0.09
N LYS A 321 7.29 -15.58 0.97
CA LYS A 321 8.56 -15.92 1.61
C LYS A 321 8.43 -16.94 2.74
N GLY A 322 7.21 -17.17 3.21
CA GLY A 322 6.91 -18.07 4.31
C GLY A 322 6.96 -17.40 5.69
N ALA A 323 6.30 -18.06 6.65
CA ALA A 323 6.16 -17.59 8.02
C ALA A 323 7.50 -17.31 8.73
N ALA A 324 8.47 -18.22 8.58
CA ALA A 324 9.77 -18.11 9.25
C ALA A 324 10.52 -16.84 8.82
N PHE A 325 10.57 -16.56 7.50
CA PHE A 325 11.21 -15.37 6.97
C PHE A 325 10.68 -14.09 7.63
N TYR A 326 9.36 -13.92 7.74
CA TYR A 326 8.78 -12.74 8.38
C TYR A 326 9.02 -12.70 9.90
N ARG A 327 8.91 -13.87 10.56
CA ARG A 327 9.07 -14.00 12.02
C ARG A 327 10.50 -13.69 12.49
N ASP A 328 11.49 -13.96 11.64
CA ASP A 328 12.91 -13.76 12.00
C ASP A 328 13.29 -12.27 12.09
N PHE A 329 12.40 -11.36 11.64
CA PHE A 329 12.51 -9.94 11.93
C PHE A 329 11.81 -9.57 13.26
N GLY A 330 12.40 -8.62 13.97
CA GLY A 330 11.87 -8.05 15.22
C GLY A 330 12.22 -8.84 16.47
N ILE A 331 11.77 -8.35 17.63
CA ILE A 331 12.14 -8.88 18.95
C ILE A 331 10.96 -9.48 19.73
N GLY A 332 11.20 -10.57 20.46
CA GLY A 332 10.26 -11.14 21.43
C GLY A 332 8.91 -11.56 20.81
N ARG A 333 7.84 -10.81 21.12
CA ARG A 333 6.49 -11.02 20.56
C ARG A 333 6.12 -10.00 19.47
N SER A 334 7.02 -9.08 19.16
CA SER A 334 6.85 -8.08 18.11
C SER A 334 7.65 -8.54 16.91
N ARG A 335 7.01 -9.35 16.06
CA ARG A 335 7.65 -9.96 14.89
C ARG A 335 7.34 -9.17 13.63
N GLY A 336 8.22 -9.27 12.64
CA GLY A 336 8.17 -8.51 11.40
C GLY A 336 8.76 -7.10 11.54
N THR A 337 8.27 -6.20 10.70
CA THR A 337 8.69 -4.81 10.60
C THR A 337 7.54 -3.84 10.89
N MET A 338 7.89 -2.60 11.20
CA MET A 338 6.98 -1.47 11.39
C MET A 338 7.40 -0.32 10.48
N PRO A 339 6.51 0.20 9.62
CA PRO A 339 6.75 1.44 8.88
C PRO A 339 6.60 2.63 9.82
N ILE A 340 7.67 3.11 10.44
CA ILE A 340 7.62 4.25 11.37
C ILE A 340 7.35 5.53 10.57
N GLN A 341 6.40 6.35 11.03
CA GLN A 341 6.07 7.63 10.42
C GLN A 341 6.70 8.77 11.22
N LEU A 342 7.67 9.46 10.61
CA LEU A 342 8.39 10.59 11.18
C LEU A 342 7.65 11.87 10.80
N ALA A 343 6.91 12.47 11.74
CA ALA A 343 6.00 13.58 11.50
C ALA A 343 6.19 14.75 12.49
N GLY A 344 5.57 15.90 12.17
CA GLY A 344 5.59 17.10 13.03
C GLY A 344 6.82 17.98 12.80
N ASN A 345 7.36 18.54 13.88
CA ASN A 345 8.57 19.37 13.81
C ASN A 345 9.83 18.49 13.71
N ILE A 346 10.13 18.04 12.49
CA ILE A 346 11.25 17.17 12.18
C ILE A 346 11.91 17.59 10.86
N LYS A 347 13.25 17.57 10.84
CA LYS A 347 14.02 18.00 9.66
C LYS A 347 13.90 17.03 8.48
N TYR A 348 13.93 15.73 8.76
CA TYR A 348 13.88 14.66 7.76
C TYR A 348 12.69 13.74 8.05
N GLY A 349 11.49 14.26 7.77
CA GLY A 349 10.22 13.55 7.97
C GLY A 349 9.90 12.56 6.85
N GLY A 350 9.06 11.57 7.15
CA GLY A 350 8.65 10.57 6.17
C GLY A 350 8.56 9.16 6.74
N LEU A 351 8.75 8.15 5.89
CA LEU A 351 8.51 6.74 6.21
C LEU A 351 9.81 5.97 6.37
N PHE A 352 9.97 5.33 7.54
CA PHE A 352 11.12 4.51 7.87
C PHE A 352 10.68 3.10 8.32
N GLU A 353 10.70 2.12 7.43
CA GLU A 353 10.37 0.74 7.78
C GLU A 353 11.57 0.01 8.40
N VAL A 354 11.41 -0.53 9.60
CA VAL A 354 12.46 -1.24 10.33
C VAL A 354 11.88 -2.39 11.16
N ALA A 355 12.72 -3.37 11.50
CA ALA A 355 12.36 -4.43 12.43
C ALA A 355 12.05 -3.87 13.83
N PHE A 356 11.12 -4.51 14.55
CA PHE A 356 10.74 -4.13 15.92
C PHE A 356 11.85 -4.24 16.96
#